data_AF-A0A7X0FUX7-F1
#
_entry.id   AF-A0A7X0FUX7-F1
#
_cell.length_a   1.000
_cell.length_b   1.000
_cell.length_c   1.000
_cell.angle_alpha   90.00
_cell.angle_beta   90.00
_cell.angle_gamma   90.00
#
_symmetry.space_group_name_H-M   'P 1'
#
loop_
_entity.id
_entity.type
_entity.pdbx_description
1 polymer ?
#
loop_
_entity_poly.entity_id
_entity_poly.type
_entity_poly.pdbx_seq_one_letter_code
_entity_poly.pdbx_strand_id
1 'polypeptide(L)'
;MQSHLRTVLYEALRSCFEASGIPLEGCYQEDRGDGVIVVLPPSYDPSRLAHPLPDHLRGALRRHNGLAAEHARMRLRIALHGGPLESDAEGIVGTSVNHVNRLLDAPSFKEALAAVPVDLGVLASDEFYRTVIQEGRGAVDPTEFRPIEVRLKETDTTAWLCIRGARPAAPAGDAANSPAQVGPLPASGTEPRAPGSDARLPPDQEQSAGLPALFEIVDRLMDIPLLTTAEGRQQIVDALRKEIAIRVPRRAQPHLDVHSIVRTCSEFPGGLQEFLSLVHAYAGESSQVRALDDTVARLTGRAP
;
A
#
# COMPACT_ATOMS: atom_id res chain seq x y z
N MET A 1 8.31 -12.23 -13.53
CA MET A 1 8.58 -10.79 -13.68
C MET A 1 7.58 -9.94 -12.90
N GLN A 2 6.27 -10.08 -13.15
CA GLN A 2 5.22 -9.25 -12.54
C GLN A 2 5.11 -9.38 -11.00
N SER A 3 5.32 -10.58 -10.46
CA SER A 3 5.34 -10.82 -9.00
C SER A 3 6.49 -10.09 -8.29
N HIS A 4 7.70 -10.09 -8.86
CA HIS A 4 8.87 -9.44 -8.25
C HIS A 4 8.75 -7.91 -8.23
N LEU A 5 8.27 -7.30 -9.31
CA LEU A 5 8.05 -5.84 -9.35
C LEU A 5 7.01 -5.41 -8.31
N ARG A 6 5.99 -6.24 -8.09
CA ARG A 6 4.97 -6.03 -7.07
C ARG A 6 5.57 -6.11 -5.66
N THR A 7 6.39 -7.12 -5.36
CA THR A 7 7.10 -7.21 -4.08
C THR A 7 7.95 -5.98 -3.80
N VAL A 8 8.74 -5.54 -4.80
CA VAL A 8 9.59 -4.34 -4.67
C VAL A 8 8.76 -3.08 -4.44
N LEU A 9 7.61 -2.94 -5.11
CA LEU A 9 6.69 -1.82 -4.89
C LEU A 9 6.15 -1.81 -3.44
N TYR A 10 5.67 -2.94 -2.94
CA TYR A 10 5.11 -3.04 -1.58
C TYR A 10 6.17 -2.85 -0.50
N GLU A 11 7.40 -3.32 -0.71
CA GLU A 11 8.53 -3.05 0.19
C GLU A 11 8.89 -1.56 0.20
N ALA A 12 8.96 -0.92 -0.97
CA ALA A 12 9.21 0.51 -1.07
C ALA A 12 8.11 1.33 -0.41
N LEU A 13 6.83 0.96 -0.62
CA LEU A 13 5.68 1.59 0.03
C LEU A 13 5.80 1.48 1.54
N ARG A 14 5.96 0.27 2.10
CA ARG A 14 6.09 0.07 3.56
C ARG A 14 7.21 0.91 4.14
N SER A 15 8.40 0.87 3.54
CA SER A 15 9.56 1.64 4.01
C SER A 15 9.34 3.16 3.94
N CYS A 16 8.70 3.67 2.89
CA CYS A 16 8.45 5.10 2.73
C CYS A 16 7.34 5.61 3.65
N PHE A 17 6.31 4.81 3.90
CA PHE A 17 5.25 5.10 4.85
C PHE A 17 5.80 5.18 6.28
N GLU A 18 6.60 4.19 6.69
CA GLU A 18 7.30 4.17 7.97
C GLU A 18 8.19 5.42 8.14
N ALA A 19 9.03 5.72 7.15
CA ALA A 19 9.89 6.91 7.17
C ALA A 19 9.12 8.24 7.22
N SER A 20 7.84 8.23 6.81
CA SER A 20 6.97 9.40 6.85
C SER A 20 6.21 9.56 8.16
N GLY A 21 6.42 8.66 9.13
CA GLY A 21 5.70 8.66 10.41
C GLY A 21 4.26 8.18 10.28
N ILE A 22 3.95 7.44 9.21
CA ILE A 22 2.66 6.80 8.99
C ILE A 22 2.92 5.30 8.77
N PRO A 23 3.10 4.49 9.83
CA PRO A 23 3.24 3.06 9.68
C PRO A 23 2.09 2.50 8.85
N LEU A 24 2.44 1.81 7.76
CA LEU A 24 1.47 1.35 6.77
C LEU A 24 0.51 0.31 7.40
N GLU A 25 0.97 -0.38 8.44
CA GLU A 25 0.25 -1.33 9.29
C GLU A 25 -0.89 -0.67 10.07
N GLY A 26 -0.75 0.62 10.39
CA GLY A 26 -1.81 1.41 11.03
C GLY A 26 -2.87 1.90 10.05
N CYS A 27 -2.66 1.74 8.74
CA CYS A 27 -3.57 2.20 7.70
C CYS A 27 -4.42 1.06 7.13
N TYR A 28 -5.64 1.38 6.70
CA TYR A 28 -6.39 0.47 5.85
C TYR A 28 -5.74 0.43 4.46
N GLN A 29 -5.61 -0.76 3.87
CA GLN A 29 -5.01 -0.96 2.56
C GLN A 29 -5.87 -1.87 1.70
N GLU A 30 -5.95 -1.57 0.40
CA GLU A 30 -6.63 -2.41 -0.58
C GLU A 30 -5.81 -2.52 -1.87
N ASP A 31 -5.37 -3.74 -2.20
CA ASP A 31 -4.65 -4.03 -3.44
C ASP A 31 -5.61 -4.02 -4.64
N ARG A 32 -5.26 -3.26 -5.68
CA ARG A 32 -6.02 -3.15 -6.95
C ARG A 32 -5.31 -3.82 -8.13
N GLY A 33 -4.21 -4.51 -7.90
CA GLY A 33 -3.43 -5.25 -8.90
C GLY A 33 -2.30 -4.43 -9.51
N ASP A 34 -2.58 -3.21 -9.98
CA ASP A 34 -1.59 -2.26 -10.51
C ASP A 34 -1.35 -1.05 -9.59
N GLY A 35 -2.00 -1.03 -8.42
CA GLY A 35 -1.88 0.02 -7.42
C GLY A 35 -2.47 -0.42 -6.09
N VAL A 36 -2.37 0.47 -5.11
CA VAL A 36 -2.90 0.27 -3.76
C VAL A 36 -3.72 1.49 -3.36
N ILE A 37 -4.84 1.26 -2.71
CA ILE A 37 -5.56 2.31 -1.98
C ILE A 37 -5.13 2.22 -0.53
N VAL A 38 -4.69 3.34 0.03
CA VAL A 38 -4.34 3.46 1.44
C VAL A 38 -5.25 4.51 2.06
N VAL A 39 -5.92 4.15 3.16
CA VAL A 39 -6.74 5.09 3.92
C VAL A 39 -6.10 5.33 5.28
N LEU A 40 -5.87 6.62 5.52
CA LEU A 40 -5.21 7.13 6.69
C LEU A 40 -6.22 7.28 7.84
N PRO A 41 -5.96 6.67 9.01
CA PRO A 41 -6.78 6.90 10.19
C PRO A 41 -6.74 8.37 10.65
N PRO A 42 -7.78 8.86 11.33
CA PRO A 42 -7.82 10.23 11.87
C PRO A 42 -6.73 10.54 12.90
N SER A 43 -6.04 9.52 13.44
CA SER A 43 -4.94 9.68 14.39
C SER A 43 -3.64 10.17 13.76
N TYR A 44 -3.52 10.11 12.43
CA TYR A 44 -2.34 10.59 11.70
C TYR A 44 -2.63 11.92 11.01
N ASP A 45 -1.60 12.75 10.90
CA ASP A 45 -1.68 14.01 10.19
C ASP A 45 -1.73 13.77 8.66
N PRO A 46 -2.81 14.16 7.96
CA PRO A 46 -2.94 13.98 6.52
C PRO A 46 -1.90 14.77 5.71
N SER A 47 -1.28 15.82 6.28
CA SER A 47 -0.22 16.58 5.61
C SER A 47 0.98 15.69 5.24
N ARG A 48 1.19 14.60 5.99
CA ARG A 48 2.23 13.60 5.76
C ARG A 48 2.11 12.89 4.41
N LEU A 49 0.89 12.79 3.87
CA LEU A 49 0.62 12.22 2.54
C LEU A 49 1.06 13.17 1.40
N ALA A 50 1.09 14.48 1.65
CA ALA A 50 1.61 15.48 0.72
C ALA A 50 3.12 15.71 0.91
N HIS A 51 3.62 15.68 2.14
CA HIS A 51 5.04 15.71 2.48
C HIS A 51 5.25 15.12 3.90
N PRO A 52 6.16 14.15 4.11
CA PRO A 52 7.28 13.80 3.24
C PRO A 52 7.07 12.56 2.35
N LEU A 53 5.90 11.90 2.39
CA LEU A 53 5.70 10.61 1.72
C LEU A 53 6.05 10.62 0.21
N PRO A 54 5.61 11.60 -0.61
CA PRO A 54 5.98 11.63 -2.02
C PRO A 54 7.49 11.80 -2.25
N ASP A 55 8.20 12.50 -1.36
CA ASP A 55 9.65 12.68 -1.47
C ASP A 55 10.41 11.39 -1.17
N HIS A 56 9.98 10.64 -0.16
CA HIS A 56 10.54 9.32 0.14
C HIS A 56 10.30 8.35 -1.02
N LEU A 57 9.09 8.31 -1.57
CA LEU A 57 8.74 7.47 -2.71
C LEU A 57 9.55 7.84 -3.96
N ARG A 58 9.72 9.13 -4.24
CA ARG A 58 10.59 9.61 -5.33
C ARG A 58 12.02 9.13 -5.13
N GLY A 59 12.55 9.22 -3.91
CA GLY A 59 13.89 8.74 -3.58
C GLY A 59 14.04 7.23 -3.81
N ALA A 60 13.06 6.44 -3.37
CA ALA A 60 13.03 4.99 -3.57
C ALA A 60 12.95 4.61 -5.06
N LEU A 61 12.05 5.25 -5.82
CA LEU A 61 11.91 5.03 -7.26
C LEU A 61 13.18 5.38 -8.02
N ARG A 62 13.84 6.50 -7.68
CA ARG A 62 15.09 6.91 -8.32
C ARG A 62 16.20 5.88 -8.08
N ARG A 63 16.30 5.33 -6.86
CA ARG A 63 17.28 4.26 -6.55
C ARG A 63 16.99 2.99 -7.33
N HIS A 64 15.73 2.53 -7.33
CA HIS A 64 15.30 1.35 -8.08
C HIS A 64 15.57 1.51 -9.59
N ASN A 65 15.08 2.59 -10.18
CA ASN A 65 15.22 2.87 -11.60
C ASN A 65 16.66 3.12 -12.05
N GLY A 66 17.56 3.49 -11.14
CA GLY A 66 18.98 3.61 -11.43
C GLY A 66 19.70 2.27 -11.58
N LEU A 67 19.16 1.20 -10.99
CA LEU A 67 19.70 -0.15 -11.03
C LEU A 67 18.91 -1.08 -11.97
N ALA A 68 17.70 -0.68 -12.34
CA ALA A 68 16.81 -1.47 -13.19
C ALA A 68 17.16 -1.34 -14.69
N ALA A 69 17.00 -2.45 -15.41
CA ALA A 69 16.92 -2.43 -16.87
C ALA A 69 15.69 -1.63 -17.33
N GLU A 70 15.69 -1.14 -18.58
CA GLU A 70 14.63 -0.25 -19.11
C GLU A 70 13.21 -0.82 -18.91
N HIS A 71 13.03 -2.12 -19.14
CA HIS A 71 11.76 -2.82 -19.00
C HIS A 71 11.34 -3.13 -17.54
N ALA A 72 12.21 -2.85 -16.57
CA ALA A 72 11.97 -3.04 -15.13
C ALA A 72 11.90 -1.70 -14.37
N ARG A 73 11.96 -0.58 -15.09
CA ARG A 73 11.75 0.76 -14.52
C ARG A 73 10.29 0.93 -14.10
N MET A 74 10.09 1.57 -12.96
CA MET A 74 8.78 1.85 -12.39
C MET A 74 8.44 3.32 -12.51
N ARG A 75 7.15 3.59 -12.80
CA ARG A 75 6.56 4.92 -12.75
C ARG A 75 5.30 4.83 -11.91
N LEU A 76 5.16 5.72 -10.93
CA LEU A 76 4.01 5.75 -10.03
C LEU A 76 3.18 7.02 -10.21
N ARG A 77 1.88 6.85 -9.99
CA ARG A 77 0.89 7.90 -9.93
C ARG A 77 0.24 7.83 -8.56
N ILE A 78 0.11 8.96 -7.88
CA ILE A 78 -0.56 9.07 -6.59
C ILE A 78 -1.72 10.04 -6.76
N ALA A 79 -2.89 9.65 -6.26
CA ALA A 79 -4.03 10.55 -6.10
C ALA A 79 -4.31 10.70 -4.59
N LEU A 80 -4.51 11.93 -4.13
CA LEU A 80 -4.79 12.28 -2.74
C LEU A 80 -6.17 12.92 -2.66
N HIS A 81 -6.99 12.47 -1.73
CA HIS A 81 -8.32 13.02 -1.49
C HIS A 81 -8.63 12.96 0.00
N GLY A 82 -9.23 14.02 0.52
CA GLY A 82 -9.80 14.08 1.86
C GLY A 82 -11.30 14.24 1.71
N GLY A 83 -12.05 13.43 2.46
CA GLY A 83 -13.51 13.41 2.39
C GLY A 83 -14.06 12.31 3.30
N PRO A 84 -15.38 12.31 3.57
CA PRO A 84 -16.00 11.29 4.40
C PRO A 84 -15.81 9.92 3.77
N LEU A 85 -15.42 8.95 4.59
CA LEU A 85 -15.27 7.56 4.20
C LEU A 85 -16.26 6.76 5.03
N GLU A 86 -17.19 6.11 4.35
CA GLU A 86 -18.00 5.08 4.97
C GLU A 86 -17.21 3.77 4.86
N SER A 87 -16.92 3.20 6.02
CA SER A 87 -16.42 1.83 6.10
C SER A 87 -17.59 0.95 6.51
N ASP A 88 -17.90 -0.05 5.71
CA ASP A 88 -18.83 -1.11 6.08
C ASP A 88 -18.05 -2.40 6.35
N ALA A 89 -18.78 -3.49 6.64
CA ALA A 89 -18.17 -4.81 6.77
C ALA A 89 -17.43 -5.24 5.48
N GLU A 90 -17.71 -4.60 4.33
CA GLU A 90 -17.22 -4.91 2.98
C GLU A 90 -15.96 -4.12 2.58
N GLY A 91 -15.43 -3.28 3.45
CA GLY A 91 -14.24 -2.46 3.20
C GLY A 91 -14.59 -0.97 3.19
N ILE A 92 -13.85 -0.19 2.42
CA ILE A 92 -14.16 1.23 2.26
C ILE A 92 -14.92 1.40 0.94
N VAL A 93 -16.21 1.71 1.06
CA VAL A 93 -17.09 1.95 -0.07
C VAL A 93 -17.65 3.36 0.10
N GLY A 94 -17.42 4.20 -0.90
CA GLY A 94 -17.88 5.58 -0.81
C GLY A 94 -17.57 6.39 -2.04
N THR A 95 -18.27 7.51 -2.15
CA THR A 95 -18.04 8.53 -3.16
C THR A 95 -16.59 8.99 -3.20
N SER A 96 -15.93 9.08 -2.03
CA SER A 96 -14.52 9.45 -1.87
C SER A 96 -13.54 8.46 -2.53
N VAL A 97 -13.77 7.14 -2.42
CA VAL A 97 -12.95 6.11 -3.06
C VAL A 97 -13.13 6.12 -4.58
N ASN A 98 -14.38 6.27 -5.04
CA ASN A 98 -14.67 6.41 -6.46
C ASN A 98 -14.04 7.68 -7.03
N HIS A 99 -14.09 8.78 -6.27
CA HIS A 99 -13.51 10.06 -6.66
C HIS A 99 -11.99 9.97 -6.80
N VAL A 100 -11.27 9.45 -5.79
CA VAL A 100 -9.80 9.34 -5.85
C VAL A 100 -9.33 8.41 -6.97
N ASN A 101 -10.04 7.31 -7.23
CA ASN A 101 -9.76 6.44 -8.38
C ASN A 101 -9.97 7.18 -9.71
N ARG A 102 -11.04 7.96 -9.84
CA ARG A 102 -11.30 8.76 -11.04
C ARG A 102 -10.24 9.84 -11.25
N LEU A 103 -9.72 10.45 -10.17
CA LEU A 103 -8.58 11.38 -10.24
C LEU A 103 -7.32 10.66 -10.72
N LEU A 104 -7.01 9.48 -10.17
CA LEU A 104 -5.84 8.67 -10.56
C LEU A 104 -5.89 8.25 -12.03
N ASP A 105 -7.08 7.95 -12.53
CA ASP A 105 -7.34 7.50 -13.90
C ASP A 105 -7.59 8.61 -14.92
N ALA A 106 -7.64 9.87 -14.48
CA ALA A 106 -7.93 11.02 -15.32
C ALA A 106 -7.00 11.09 -16.55
N PRO A 107 -7.56 11.20 -17.77
CA PRO A 107 -6.75 11.35 -18.98
C PRO A 107 -5.78 12.52 -18.91
N SER A 108 -6.23 13.68 -18.40
CA SER A 108 -5.41 14.87 -18.22
C SER A 108 -4.21 14.65 -17.30
N PHE A 109 -4.35 13.80 -16.27
CA PHE A 109 -3.23 13.43 -15.40
C PHE A 109 -2.24 12.49 -16.10
N LYS A 110 -2.75 11.49 -16.82
CA LYS A 110 -1.93 10.55 -17.60
C LYS A 110 -1.12 11.29 -18.68
N GLU A 111 -1.76 12.21 -19.40
CA GLU A 111 -1.13 13.05 -20.43
C GLU A 111 -0.06 13.97 -19.83
N ALA A 112 -0.35 14.64 -18.72
CA ALA A 112 0.61 15.52 -18.06
C ALA A 112 1.87 14.77 -17.60
N LEU A 113 1.74 13.53 -17.13
CA LEU A 113 2.90 12.69 -16.77
C LEU A 113 3.59 12.09 -17.99
N ALA A 114 2.88 11.81 -19.09
CA ALA A 114 3.49 11.33 -20.32
C ALA A 114 4.39 12.39 -20.97
N ALA A 115 4.03 13.68 -20.81
CA ALA A 115 4.76 14.80 -21.39
C ALA A 115 6.11 15.12 -20.71
N VAL A 116 6.35 14.61 -19.49
CA VAL A 116 7.55 14.92 -18.71
C VAL A 116 8.26 13.62 -18.31
N PRO A 117 9.60 13.52 -18.43
CA PRO A 117 10.34 12.33 -18.00
C PRO A 117 10.45 12.27 -16.46
N VAL A 118 9.35 11.94 -15.81
CA VAL A 118 9.24 11.75 -14.36
C VAL A 118 8.77 10.34 -14.00
N ASP A 119 9.30 9.87 -12.89
CA ASP A 119 8.97 8.56 -12.31
C ASP A 119 7.82 8.63 -11.29
N LEU A 120 7.47 9.83 -10.81
CA LEU A 120 6.39 10.05 -9.84
C LEU A 120 5.59 11.31 -10.20
N GLY A 121 4.26 11.20 -10.13
CA GLY A 121 3.36 12.36 -10.12
C GLY A 121 2.30 12.23 -9.03
N VAL A 122 1.92 13.37 -8.46
CA VAL A 122 0.92 13.47 -7.39
C VAL A 122 -0.22 14.36 -7.85
N LEU A 123 -1.45 13.92 -7.66
CA LEU A 123 -2.65 14.69 -7.94
C LEU A 123 -3.52 14.77 -6.69
N ALA A 124 -3.73 15.96 -6.14
CA ALA A 124 -4.63 16.17 -5.02
C ALA A 124 -6.01 16.64 -5.50
N SER A 125 -7.08 16.21 -4.85
CA SER A 125 -8.41 16.80 -5.05
C SER A 125 -8.43 18.26 -4.58
N ASP A 126 -9.39 19.07 -5.07
CA ASP A 126 -9.54 20.46 -4.60
C ASP A 126 -9.72 20.54 -3.08
N GLU A 127 -10.55 19.66 -2.52
CA GLU A 127 -10.78 19.58 -1.08
C GLU A 127 -9.50 19.31 -0.29
N PHE A 128 -8.70 18.31 -0.69
CA PHE A 128 -7.44 17.98 -0.03
C PHE A 128 -6.42 19.11 -0.16
N TYR A 129 -6.35 19.76 -1.33
CA TYR A 129 -5.47 20.91 -1.53
C TYR A 129 -5.82 22.05 -0.57
N ARG A 130 -7.08 22.45 -0.53
CA ARG A 130 -7.52 23.58 0.31
C ARG A 130 -7.36 23.30 1.79
N THR A 131 -7.74 22.11 2.25
CA THR A 131 -7.79 21.78 3.70
C THR A 131 -6.47 21.28 4.28
N VAL A 132 -5.62 20.64 3.47
CA VAL A 132 -4.39 20.02 3.96
C VAL A 132 -3.15 20.74 3.43
N ILE A 133 -3.09 21.00 2.13
CA ILE A 133 -1.89 21.56 1.50
C ILE A 133 -1.80 23.07 1.75
N GLN A 134 -2.87 23.81 1.52
CA GLN A 134 -2.90 25.27 1.65
C GLN A 134 -2.87 25.72 3.11
N GLU A 135 -3.51 24.97 4.01
CA GLU A 135 -3.54 25.25 5.46
C GLU A 135 -2.33 24.68 6.20
N GLY A 136 -1.59 23.75 5.58
CA GLY A 136 -0.40 23.10 6.14
C GLY A 136 0.71 24.11 6.43
N ARG A 137 0.93 24.42 7.71
CA ARG A 137 1.93 25.40 8.16
C ARG A 137 3.36 24.89 7.91
N GLY A 138 3.90 25.14 6.71
CA GLY A 138 5.31 25.01 6.37
C GLY A 138 5.82 23.59 6.06
N ALA A 139 4.95 22.57 6.10
CA ALA A 139 5.32 21.20 5.73
C ALA A 139 5.26 20.97 4.21
N VAL A 140 4.39 21.68 3.50
CA VAL A 140 4.18 21.55 2.04
C VAL A 140 4.16 22.95 1.45
N ASP A 141 4.84 23.18 0.33
CA ASP A 141 4.70 24.42 -0.43
C ASP A 141 3.46 24.32 -1.35
N PRO A 142 2.42 25.17 -1.18
CA PRO A 142 1.23 25.13 -2.02
C PRO A 142 1.46 25.63 -3.45
N THR A 143 2.47 26.50 -3.67
CA THR A 143 2.80 27.07 -5.01
C THR A 143 3.34 26.02 -5.97
N GLU A 144 3.75 24.92 -5.38
CA GLU A 144 4.39 23.78 -5.95
C GLU A 144 3.35 22.86 -6.66
N PHE A 145 2.05 23.07 -6.40
CA PHE A 145 0.92 22.39 -7.04
C PHE A 145 0.22 23.32 -8.04
N ARG A 146 -0.03 22.83 -9.25
CA ARG A 146 -0.74 23.58 -10.30
C ARG A 146 -2.15 23.01 -10.54
N PRO A 147 -3.17 23.84 -10.75
CA PRO A 147 -4.50 23.34 -11.06
C PRO A 147 -4.54 22.70 -12.45
N ILE A 148 -5.32 21.62 -12.57
CA ILE A 148 -5.69 20.96 -13.82
C ILE A 148 -7.17 20.60 -13.79
N GLU A 149 -7.81 20.65 -14.94
CA GLU A 149 -9.19 20.19 -15.12
C GLU A 149 -9.21 18.66 -15.23
N VAL A 150 -10.06 18.01 -14.43
CA VAL A 150 -10.28 16.57 -14.44
C VAL A 150 -11.72 16.28 -14.83
N ARG A 151 -11.89 15.64 -15.98
CA ARG A 151 -13.17 15.17 -16.49
C ARG A 151 -13.12 13.67 -16.72
N LEU A 152 -13.82 12.91 -15.88
CA LEU A 152 -13.94 11.47 -16.03
C LEU A 152 -15.22 10.94 -15.40
N LYS A 153 -16.08 10.30 -16.21
CA LYS A 153 -17.41 9.81 -15.82
C LYS A 153 -18.22 10.94 -15.17
N GLU A 154 -18.71 10.74 -13.95
CA GLU A 154 -19.51 11.73 -13.21
C GLU A 154 -18.62 12.67 -12.39
N THR A 155 -17.34 12.83 -12.74
CA THR A 155 -16.41 13.73 -12.08
C THR A 155 -15.96 14.80 -13.06
N ASP A 156 -16.34 16.05 -12.76
CA ASP A 156 -15.88 17.28 -13.41
C ASP A 156 -15.42 18.22 -12.30
N THR A 157 -14.10 18.34 -12.12
CA THR A 157 -13.52 19.06 -10.99
C THR A 157 -12.15 19.61 -11.33
N THR A 158 -11.72 20.62 -10.57
CA THR A 158 -10.33 21.06 -10.56
C THR A 158 -9.53 20.18 -9.58
N ALA A 159 -8.38 19.69 -10.01
CA ALA A 159 -7.44 18.95 -9.18
C ALA A 159 -6.05 19.61 -9.25
N TRP A 160 -5.21 19.33 -8.27
CA TRP A 160 -3.95 20.02 -8.03
C TRP A 160 -2.78 19.07 -8.28
N LEU A 161 -2.08 19.30 -9.39
CA LEU A 161 -1.00 18.45 -9.89
C LEU A 161 0.36 18.93 -9.38
N CYS A 162 1.10 18.02 -8.78
CA CYS A 162 2.49 18.17 -8.41
C CYS A 162 3.34 17.17 -9.19
N ILE A 163 4.25 17.69 -10.02
CA ILE A 163 5.26 16.91 -10.73
C ILE A 163 6.63 17.38 -10.24
N ARG A 164 7.36 16.49 -9.58
CA ARG A 164 8.67 16.79 -9.00
C ARG A 164 9.75 15.92 -9.60
N GLY A 165 10.93 16.53 -9.81
CA GLY A 165 12.11 15.80 -10.25
C GLY A 165 12.11 15.47 -11.74
N ALA A 166 11.72 16.43 -12.59
CA ALA A 166 11.99 16.34 -14.03
C ALA A 166 13.46 15.92 -14.21
N ARG A 167 13.68 14.76 -14.83
CA ARG A 167 15.03 14.33 -15.19
C ARG A 167 15.62 15.41 -16.09
N PRO A 168 16.85 15.89 -15.86
CA PRO A 168 17.57 16.58 -16.93
C PRO A 168 17.54 15.65 -18.14
N ALA A 169 17.02 16.11 -19.28
CA ALA A 169 17.15 15.34 -20.50
C ALA A 169 18.62 14.95 -20.64
N ALA A 170 18.91 13.66 -20.85
CA ALA A 170 20.27 13.25 -21.15
C ALA A 170 20.71 14.11 -22.34
N PRO A 171 21.82 14.86 -22.24
CA PRO A 171 22.26 15.66 -23.37
C PRO A 171 22.51 14.70 -24.52
N ALA A 172 21.78 14.91 -25.63
CA ALA A 172 22.21 14.42 -26.91
C ALA A 172 23.66 14.91 -27.07
N GLY A 173 24.57 13.96 -27.31
CA GLY A 173 26.00 14.22 -27.22
C GLY A 173 26.41 15.40 -28.09
N ASP A 174 26.97 16.41 -27.45
CA ASP A 174 27.93 17.31 -28.07
C ASP A 174 29.13 17.41 -27.12
N ALA A 175 30.19 16.74 -27.54
CA ALA A 175 31.50 16.83 -26.92
C ALA A 175 32.10 18.20 -27.26
N ALA A 176 32.17 19.10 -26.28
CA ALA A 176 33.07 20.24 -26.33
C ALA A 176 33.40 20.78 -24.92
N ASN A 177 34.43 20.16 -24.34
CA ASN A 177 35.63 20.83 -23.80
C ASN A 177 35.50 21.83 -22.62
N SER A 178 35.90 21.42 -21.41
CA SER A 178 37.13 21.90 -20.72
C SER A 178 37.22 21.37 -19.28
N PRO A 179 38.43 21.06 -18.76
CA PRO A 179 38.61 20.37 -17.48
C PRO A 179 38.78 21.33 -16.29
N ALA A 180 38.14 21.02 -15.16
CA ALA A 180 38.40 21.66 -13.87
C ALA A 180 39.36 20.80 -13.04
N GLN A 181 40.38 21.45 -12.52
CA GLN A 181 41.50 20.86 -11.79
C GLN A 181 41.10 20.36 -10.40
N VAL A 182 41.66 19.22 -10.01
CA VAL A 182 41.59 18.63 -8.67
C VAL A 182 42.77 19.17 -7.85
N GLY A 183 42.51 19.69 -6.67
CA GLY A 183 43.51 20.00 -5.64
C GLY A 183 43.08 19.44 -4.27
N PRO A 184 44.02 19.03 -3.40
CA PRO A 184 43.80 17.96 -2.42
C PRO A 184 43.46 18.46 -1.00
N LEU A 185 42.84 17.54 -0.24
CA LEU A 185 42.56 17.59 1.20
C LEU A 185 43.84 17.77 2.06
N PRO A 186 43.71 18.31 3.28
CA PRO A 186 44.42 17.72 4.41
C PRO A 186 43.52 17.41 5.61
N ALA A 187 43.93 16.37 6.33
CA ALA A 187 43.33 15.79 7.52
C ALA A 187 43.71 16.55 8.81
N SER A 188 42.83 16.46 9.81
CA SER A 188 43.05 16.42 11.28
C SER A 188 41.66 16.57 11.91
N GLY A 189 41.14 15.72 12.79
CA GLY A 189 41.73 15.17 13.99
C GLY A 189 41.00 15.80 15.19
N THR A 190 40.60 14.98 16.18
CA THR A 190 40.16 15.31 17.56
C THR A 190 38.66 15.13 17.87
N GLU A 191 38.35 14.05 18.60
CA GLU A 191 37.15 13.90 19.45
C GLU A 191 37.16 14.96 20.59
N PRO A 192 36.01 15.28 21.22
CA PRO A 192 35.67 14.58 22.47
C PRO A 192 34.17 14.37 22.76
N ARG A 193 33.88 13.14 23.23
CA ARG A 193 33.01 12.72 24.37
C ARG A 193 31.65 13.41 24.66
N ALA A 194 30.64 12.53 24.80
CA ALA A 194 29.31 12.75 25.39
C ALA A 194 29.32 12.94 26.93
N PRO A 195 28.18 13.40 27.48
CA PRO A 195 27.35 12.59 28.38
C PRO A 195 25.87 12.66 27.96
N GLY A 196 25.06 11.60 27.96
CA GLY A 196 24.69 10.75 29.09
C GLY A 196 23.25 11.10 29.51
N SER A 197 22.26 10.23 29.25
CA SER A 197 21.02 10.18 30.02
C SER A 197 20.30 8.86 29.78
N ASP A 198 20.21 8.07 30.84
CA ASP A 198 19.26 6.99 31.02
C ASP A 198 17.83 7.47 30.79
N ALA A 199 17.07 6.71 30.01
CA ALA A 199 15.62 6.65 30.12
C ALA A 199 15.19 5.22 29.77
N ARG A 200 14.94 4.42 30.81
CA ARG A 200 14.28 3.12 30.74
C ARG A 200 12.92 3.28 30.06
N LEU A 201 12.69 2.55 28.98
CA LEU A 201 11.36 2.27 28.46
C LEU A 201 10.78 1.05 29.21
N PRO A 202 9.51 1.08 29.66
CA PRO A 202 8.87 -0.04 30.32
C PRO A 202 8.55 -1.18 29.34
N PRO A 203 8.56 -2.45 29.78
CA PRO A 203 8.07 -3.58 29.00
C PRO A 203 6.57 -3.72 29.26
N ASP A 204 5.73 -3.31 28.31
CA ASP A 204 4.32 -3.72 28.26
C ASP A 204 3.80 -3.48 26.84
N GLN A 205 3.99 -4.46 25.96
CA GLN A 205 3.12 -4.70 24.79
C GLN A 205 3.06 -6.21 24.52
N GLU A 206 2.56 -6.95 25.52
CA GLU A 206 1.77 -8.14 25.20
C GLU A 206 0.40 -7.67 24.71
N GLN A 207 -0.11 -8.34 23.65
CA GLN A 207 -1.50 -8.31 23.14
C GLN A 207 -1.82 -7.32 21.99
N SER A 208 -1.29 -7.63 20.80
CA SER A 208 -2.09 -7.51 19.56
C SER A 208 -1.68 -8.62 18.58
N ALA A 209 -1.85 -9.89 19.01
CA ALA A 209 -1.44 -11.07 18.25
C ALA A 209 -2.45 -11.50 17.15
N GLY A 210 -3.57 -10.80 16.97
CA GLY A 210 -4.69 -11.26 16.13
C GLY A 210 -4.59 -10.94 14.64
N LEU A 211 -3.94 -9.85 14.24
CA LEU A 211 -3.95 -9.34 12.87
C LEU A 211 -2.86 -9.93 11.96
N PRO A 212 -1.60 -10.14 12.40
CA PRO A 212 -0.58 -10.84 11.61
C PRO A 212 -0.94 -12.31 11.34
N ALA A 213 -1.65 -12.92 12.29
CA ALA A 213 -2.10 -14.31 12.29
C ALA A 213 -3.05 -14.63 11.11
N LEU A 214 -4.01 -13.74 10.84
CA LEU A 214 -5.03 -13.95 9.82
C LEU A 214 -4.43 -13.95 8.40
N PHE A 215 -3.44 -13.08 8.15
CA PHE A 215 -2.76 -13.02 6.86
C PHE A 215 -1.92 -14.28 6.60
N GLU A 216 -1.24 -14.81 7.61
CA GLU A 216 -0.49 -16.06 7.47
C GLU A 216 -1.44 -17.24 7.14
N ILE A 217 -2.63 -17.27 7.76
CA ILE A 217 -3.66 -18.28 7.46
C ILE A 217 -4.16 -18.16 6.01
N VAL A 218 -4.43 -16.94 5.53
CA VAL A 218 -4.91 -16.71 4.16
C VAL A 218 -3.85 -17.09 3.12
N ASP A 219 -2.58 -16.77 3.36
CA ASP A 219 -1.50 -17.15 2.46
C ASP A 219 -1.39 -18.69 2.35
N ARG A 220 -1.49 -19.42 3.46
CA ARG A 220 -1.48 -20.89 3.44
C ARG A 220 -2.72 -21.49 2.81
N LEU A 221 -3.88 -20.88 3.00
CA LEU A 221 -5.12 -21.28 2.31
C LEU A 221 -4.99 -21.09 0.80
N MET A 222 -4.27 -20.07 0.34
CA MET A 222 -4.04 -19.83 -1.09
C MET A 222 -3.07 -20.82 -1.74
N ASP A 223 -2.28 -21.56 -0.96
CA ASP A 223 -1.46 -22.68 -1.46
C ASP A 223 -2.29 -23.95 -1.74
N ILE A 224 -3.55 -24.00 -1.30
CA ILE A 224 -4.46 -25.13 -1.52
C ILE A 224 -5.19 -24.94 -2.85
N PRO A 225 -5.02 -25.84 -3.85
CA PRO A 225 -5.61 -25.69 -5.18
C PRO A 225 -7.13 -25.47 -5.17
N LEU A 226 -7.83 -26.12 -4.23
CA LEU A 226 -9.28 -25.95 -4.02
C LEU A 226 -9.69 -24.48 -3.81
N LEU A 227 -8.89 -23.71 -3.09
CA LEU A 227 -9.22 -22.32 -2.73
C LEU A 227 -8.76 -21.31 -3.80
N THR A 228 -7.89 -21.73 -4.72
CA THR A 228 -7.47 -20.90 -5.85
C THR A 228 -8.57 -20.70 -6.89
N THR A 229 -9.51 -21.64 -7.02
CA THR A 229 -10.61 -21.58 -8.00
C THR A 229 -11.88 -20.99 -7.39
N ALA A 230 -12.64 -20.24 -8.20
CA ALA A 230 -13.91 -19.67 -7.76
C ALA A 230 -14.94 -20.75 -7.39
N GLU A 231 -14.96 -21.84 -8.16
CA GLU A 231 -15.84 -22.99 -7.95
C GLU A 231 -15.52 -23.71 -6.63
N GLY A 232 -14.25 -23.95 -6.33
CA GLY A 232 -13.87 -24.60 -5.07
C GLY A 232 -14.17 -23.73 -3.85
N ARG A 233 -13.97 -22.41 -3.93
CA ARG A 233 -14.42 -21.48 -2.87
C ARG A 233 -15.94 -21.44 -2.73
N GLN A 234 -16.68 -21.46 -3.84
CA GLN A 234 -18.14 -21.53 -3.82
C GLN A 234 -18.63 -22.80 -3.14
N GLN A 235 -18.01 -23.93 -3.45
CA GLN A 235 -18.35 -25.23 -2.86
C GLN A 235 -18.17 -25.25 -1.34
N ILE A 236 -17.12 -24.62 -0.81
CA ILE A 236 -16.95 -24.49 0.65
C ILE A 236 -18.01 -23.56 1.25
N VAL A 237 -18.28 -22.42 0.62
CA VAL A 237 -19.27 -21.45 1.14
C VAL A 237 -20.67 -22.04 1.15
N ASP A 238 -21.04 -22.83 0.13
CA ASP A 238 -22.33 -23.51 0.07
C ASP A 238 -22.49 -24.61 1.13
N ALA A 239 -21.38 -25.17 1.60
CA ALA A 239 -21.35 -26.19 2.65
C ALA A 239 -21.33 -25.61 4.08
N LEU A 240 -21.04 -24.32 4.24
CA LEU A 240 -21.14 -23.62 5.53
C LEU A 240 -22.61 -23.47 5.95
N ARG A 241 -22.85 -23.39 7.27
CA ARG A 241 -24.18 -23.03 7.77
C ARG A 241 -24.66 -21.70 7.19
N LYS A 242 -25.96 -21.65 6.91
CA LYS A 242 -26.62 -20.56 6.17
C LYS A 242 -26.33 -19.16 6.74
N GLU A 243 -26.21 -19.03 8.06
CA GLU A 243 -25.95 -17.74 8.74
C GLU A 243 -24.58 -17.13 8.41
N ILE A 244 -23.60 -17.98 8.10
CA ILE A 244 -22.26 -17.57 7.66
C ILE A 244 -22.28 -17.39 6.14
N ALA A 245 -22.77 -18.39 5.40
CA ALA A 245 -22.74 -18.42 3.94
C ALA A 245 -23.36 -17.17 3.28
N ILE A 246 -24.51 -16.68 3.79
CA ILE A 246 -25.18 -15.49 3.24
C ILE A 246 -24.46 -14.18 3.56
N ARG A 247 -23.54 -14.19 4.52
CA ARG A 247 -22.76 -13.02 4.96
C ARG A 247 -21.35 -13.00 4.40
N VAL A 248 -20.91 -14.08 3.75
CA VAL A 248 -19.61 -14.12 3.08
C VAL A 248 -19.71 -13.27 1.81
N PRO A 249 -18.98 -12.15 1.72
CA PRO A 249 -19.00 -11.38 0.51
C PRO A 249 -18.09 -12.00 -0.54
N ARG A 250 -18.64 -12.18 -1.74
CA ARG A 250 -17.91 -12.80 -2.83
C ARG A 250 -17.04 -11.79 -3.56
N ARG A 251 -15.77 -12.13 -3.76
CA ARG A 251 -14.79 -11.31 -4.47
C ARG A 251 -14.31 -12.04 -5.72
N ALA A 252 -14.15 -11.30 -6.81
CA ALA A 252 -13.64 -11.86 -8.07
C ALA A 252 -12.18 -12.35 -7.94
N GLN A 253 -11.40 -11.71 -7.06
CA GLN A 253 -10.01 -12.09 -6.81
C GLN A 253 -9.92 -13.21 -5.76
N PRO A 254 -9.22 -14.33 -6.05
CA PRO A 254 -9.15 -15.49 -5.16
C PRO A 254 -8.72 -15.20 -3.72
N HIS A 255 -7.62 -14.46 -3.53
CA HIS A 255 -7.08 -14.17 -2.21
C HIS A 255 -8.02 -13.29 -1.36
N LEU A 256 -8.70 -12.31 -1.99
CA LEU A 256 -9.68 -11.47 -1.31
C LEU A 256 -10.95 -12.26 -0.96
N ASP A 257 -11.36 -13.19 -1.81
CA ASP A 257 -12.52 -14.07 -1.56
C ASP A 257 -12.22 -15.02 -0.39
N VAL A 258 -11.04 -15.64 -0.35
CA VAL A 258 -10.59 -16.46 0.79
C VAL A 258 -10.48 -15.65 2.07
N HIS A 259 -9.86 -14.46 2.03
CA HIS A 259 -9.80 -13.58 3.18
C HIS A 259 -11.19 -13.21 3.71
N SER A 260 -12.13 -12.91 2.80
CA SER A 260 -13.52 -12.58 3.13
C SER A 260 -14.23 -13.77 3.79
N ILE A 261 -14.04 -14.98 3.27
CA ILE A 261 -14.55 -16.22 3.86
C ILE A 261 -14.00 -16.40 5.28
N VAL A 262 -12.67 -16.40 5.45
CA VAL A 262 -12.00 -16.68 6.73
C VAL A 262 -12.38 -15.65 7.79
N ARG A 263 -12.39 -14.36 7.44
CA ARG A 263 -12.79 -13.28 8.36
C ARG A 263 -14.24 -13.46 8.78
N THR A 264 -15.16 -13.65 7.83
CA THR A 264 -16.58 -13.86 8.13
C THR A 264 -16.75 -15.08 9.04
N CYS A 265 -16.10 -16.20 8.75
CA CYS A 265 -16.14 -17.40 9.60
C CYS A 265 -15.62 -17.15 11.03
N SER A 266 -14.63 -16.26 11.19
CA SER A 266 -14.05 -15.92 12.49
C SER A 266 -14.96 -15.05 13.37
N GLU A 267 -15.90 -14.32 12.76
CA GLU A 267 -16.89 -13.50 13.47
C GLU A 267 -18.00 -14.34 14.12
N PHE A 268 -18.17 -15.59 13.68
CA PHE A 268 -19.18 -16.49 14.23
C PHE A 268 -18.58 -17.51 15.20
N PRO A 269 -19.21 -17.77 16.36
CA PRO A 269 -18.76 -18.81 17.28
C PRO A 269 -18.63 -20.18 16.58
N GLY A 270 -17.42 -20.73 16.54
CA GLY A 270 -17.10 -22.00 15.89
C GLY A 270 -17.04 -21.97 14.36
N GLY A 271 -17.27 -20.82 13.72
CA GLY A 271 -17.34 -20.71 12.27
C GLY A 271 -15.99 -20.94 11.58
N LEU A 272 -14.88 -20.49 12.17
CA LEU A 272 -13.54 -20.74 11.64
C LEU A 272 -13.18 -22.23 11.69
N GLN A 273 -13.51 -22.93 12.78
CA GLN A 273 -13.30 -24.37 12.91
C GLN A 273 -14.15 -25.15 11.90
N GLU A 274 -15.41 -24.75 11.71
CA GLU A 274 -16.30 -25.32 10.69
C GLU A 274 -15.71 -25.15 9.28
N PHE A 275 -15.25 -23.95 8.93
CA PHE A 275 -14.57 -23.68 7.66
C PHE A 275 -13.33 -24.56 7.47
N LEU A 276 -12.46 -24.62 8.47
CA LEU A 276 -11.25 -25.45 8.39
C LEU A 276 -11.60 -26.94 8.22
N SER A 277 -12.62 -27.46 8.93
CA SER A 277 -13.09 -28.83 8.74
C SER A 277 -13.61 -29.09 7.31
N LEU A 278 -14.28 -28.13 6.69
CA LEU A 278 -14.70 -28.24 5.29
C LEU A 278 -13.50 -28.23 4.34
N VAL A 279 -12.51 -27.35 4.57
CA VAL A 279 -11.27 -27.34 3.78
C VAL A 279 -10.59 -28.72 3.84
N HIS A 280 -10.52 -29.35 5.00
CA HIS A 280 -9.98 -30.71 5.15
C HIS A 280 -10.79 -31.75 4.36
N ALA A 281 -12.12 -31.71 4.47
CA ALA A 281 -13.00 -32.67 3.82
C ALA A 281 -12.92 -32.60 2.29
N TYR A 282 -12.78 -31.39 1.72
CA TYR A 282 -12.75 -31.19 0.27
C TYR A 282 -11.35 -31.24 -0.33
N ALA A 283 -10.31 -30.76 0.37
CA ALA A 283 -8.94 -30.76 -0.13
C ALA A 283 -8.20 -32.08 0.13
N GLY A 284 -8.67 -32.89 1.08
CA GLY A 284 -8.03 -34.14 1.51
C GLY A 284 -6.73 -33.92 2.29
N GLU A 285 -6.07 -35.02 2.68
CA GLU A 285 -4.79 -34.96 3.39
C GLU A 285 -3.63 -34.61 2.44
N SER A 286 -3.37 -33.31 2.31
CA SER A 286 -2.24 -32.78 1.55
C SER A 286 -1.18 -32.13 2.46
N SER A 287 0.05 -32.00 1.96
CA SER A 287 1.12 -31.27 2.66
C SER A 287 0.75 -29.82 2.95
N GLN A 288 -0.05 -29.19 2.09
CA GLN A 288 -0.53 -27.82 2.23
C GLN A 288 -1.57 -27.69 3.34
N VAL A 289 -2.46 -28.68 3.48
CA VAL A 289 -3.44 -28.73 4.58
C VAL A 289 -2.73 -28.93 5.92
N ARG A 290 -1.71 -29.80 6.01
CA ARG A 290 -0.91 -29.94 7.24
C ARG A 290 -0.15 -28.67 7.60
N ALA A 291 0.40 -27.96 6.62
CA ALA A 291 1.11 -26.70 6.84
C ALA A 291 0.16 -25.56 7.29
N LEU A 292 -1.11 -25.61 6.87
CA LEU A 292 -2.17 -24.74 7.36
C LEU A 292 -2.50 -25.08 8.83
N ASP A 293 -2.62 -26.35 9.19
CA ASP A 293 -2.87 -26.79 10.57
C ASP A 293 -1.77 -26.35 11.53
N ASP A 294 -0.50 -26.54 11.15
CA ASP A 294 0.64 -26.09 11.94
C ASP A 294 0.58 -24.57 12.19
N THR A 295 0.10 -23.82 11.21
CA THR A 295 -0.03 -22.36 11.29
C THR A 295 -1.19 -21.98 12.23
N VAL A 296 -2.36 -22.61 12.08
CA VAL A 296 -3.52 -22.38 12.95
C VAL A 296 -3.23 -22.80 14.40
N ALA A 297 -2.54 -23.91 14.61
CA ALA A 297 -2.14 -24.42 15.93
C ALA A 297 -1.21 -23.44 16.66
N ARG A 298 -0.20 -22.90 15.96
CA ARG A 298 0.69 -21.85 16.51
C ARG A 298 -0.06 -20.59 16.91
N LEU A 299 -1.05 -20.18 16.11
CA LEU A 299 -1.77 -18.91 16.29
C LEU A 299 -2.89 -19.00 17.34
N THR A 300 -3.47 -20.18 17.53
CA THR A 300 -4.53 -20.42 18.53
C THR A 300 -4.01 -20.92 19.88
N GLY A 301 -2.69 -21.12 20.02
CA GLY A 301 -2.07 -21.61 21.25
C GLY A 301 -2.47 -23.04 21.61
N ARG A 302 -3.05 -23.79 20.67
CA ARG A 302 -3.41 -25.20 20.84
C ARG A 302 -2.35 -26.06 20.17
N ALA A 303 -1.53 -26.73 20.98
CA ALA A 303 -0.72 -27.86 20.52
C ALA A 303 -1.64 -28.99 20.01
N PRO A 304 -1.17 -29.83 19.06
CA PRO A 304 -1.97 -30.89 18.44
C PRO A 304 -2.57 -31.88 19.44
#